data_AF-A0AAU7WEF2-F1
#
_entry.id   AF-A0AAU7WEF2-F1
#
_cell.length_a   1.000
_cell.length_b   1.000
_cell.length_c   1.000
_cell.angle_alpha   90.00
_cell.angle_beta   90.00
_cell.angle_gamma   90.00
#
_symmetry.space_group_name_H-M   'P 1'
#
loop_
_entity.id
_entity.type
_entity.pdbx_description
1 polymer ?
#
loop_
_entity_poly.entity_id
_entity_poly.type
_entity_poly.pdbx_seq_one_letter_code
_entity_poly.pdbx_strand_id
1 'polypeptide(L)'
;MNYALVVFPSKKLQDLVNSYRKRYDPKYALIPPHITLKAAFEASEEEAEVFRGQLKEIAKKYNPFLLKVTKVKSFEPVSNTIYFKVEPTPELEGLFADFRDRLPGGPPPYPFVPHITIGQELSKEEHADVFRQLEMVGIDHEEKVNRFHLLYQLENGVWTVYETYHLGKD
;
A
#
# COMPACT_ATOMS: atom_id res chain seq x y z
N MET A 1 -11.60 -15.80 2.76
CA MET A 1 -10.40 -15.45 1.98
C MET A 1 -9.83 -14.15 2.53
N ASN A 2 -8.52 -13.93 2.39
CA ASN A 2 -7.92 -12.63 2.75
C ASN A 2 -8.03 -11.67 1.58
N TYR A 3 -8.51 -10.46 1.85
CA TYR A 3 -8.59 -9.35 0.91
C TYR A 3 -7.78 -8.15 1.39
N ALA A 4 -7.30 -7.32 0.47
CA ALA A 4 -6.62 -6.07 0.78
C ALA A 4 -6.92 -5.01 -0.29
N LEU A 5 -6.80 -3.73 0.06
CA LEU A 5 -6.95 -2.62 -0.88
C LEU A 5 -5.65 -1.84 -0.98
N VAL A 6 -5.15 -1.71 -2.21
CA VAL A 6 -3.86 -1.07 -2.47
C VAL A 6 -3.88 -0.16 -3.68
N VAL A 7 -2.95 0.80 -3.70
CA VAL A 7 -2.53 1.49 -4.92
C VAL A 7 -1.22 0.87 -5.40
N PHE A 8 -1.20 0.43 -6.66
CA PHE A 8 0.04 0.11 -7.34
C PHE A 8 0.56 1.37 -8.04
N PRO A 9 1.79 1.82 -7.75
CA PRO A 9 2.41 2.94 -8.46
C PRO A 9 2.81 2.52 -9.88
N SER A 10 3.33 3.46 -10.66
CA SER A 10 3.86 3.22 -12.00
C SER A 10 4.94 2.16 -12.01
N LYS A 11 5.09 1.47 -13.15
CA LYS A 11 6.18 0.50 -13.34
C LYS A 11 7.55 1.09 -13.00
N LYS A 12 7.80 2.36 -13.36
CA LYS A 12 9.06 3.05 -13.05
C LYS A 12 9.34 3.07 -11.54
N LEU A 13 8.36 3.46 -10.73
CA LEU A 13 8.50 3.50 -9.28
C LEU A 13 8.55 2.07 -8.69
N GLN A 14 7.79 1.13 -9.24
CA GLN A 14 7.87 -0.28 -8.83
C GLN A 14 9.27 -0.85 -9.07
N ASP A 15 9.87 -0.63 -10.24
CA ASP A 15 11.22 -1.11 -10.57
C ASP A 15 12.27 -0.53 -9.59
N LEU A 16 12.17 0.77 -9.28
CA LEU A 16 13.01 1.44 -8.28
C LEU A 16 12.86 0.79 -6.90
N VAL A 17 11.63 0.64 -6.42
CA VAL A 17 11.34 0.02 -5.13
C VAL A 17 11.83 -1.43 -5.08
N ASN A 18 11.63 -2.18 -6.15
CA ASN A 18 12.08 -3.57 -6.27
C ASN A 18 13.61 -3.72 -6.25
N SER A 19 14.36 -2.69 -6.65
CA SER A 19 15.83 -2.67 -6.53
C SER A 19 16.31 -2.78 -5.07
N TYR A 20 15.47 -2.39 -4.12
CA TYR A 20 15.67 -2.55 -2.67
C TYR A 20 15.00 -3.82 -2.15
N ARG A 21 13.70 -4.00 -2.43
CA ARG A 21 12.89 -5.11 -1.89
C ARG A 21 13.46 -6.49 -2.18
N LYS A 22 14.09 -6.68 -3.35
CA LYS A 22 14.73 -7.96 -3.71
C LYS A 22 15.80 -8.43 -2.69
N ARG A 23 16.33 -7.52 -1.86
CA ARG A 23 17.31 -7.82 -0.81
C ARG A 23 16.73 -7.75 0.60
N TYR A 24 15.75 -6.87 0.83
CA TYR A 24 15.36 -6.45 2.18
C TYR A 24 13.89 -6.71 2.53
N ASP A 25 13.09 -7.24 1.59
CA ASP A 25 11.67 -7.50 1.81
C ASP A 25 11.31 -8.97 1.46
N PRO A 26 10.98 -9.82 2.44
CA PRO A 26 10.58 -11.21 2.18
C PRO A 26 9.30 -11.31 1.32
N LYS A 27 8.48 -10.26 1.27
CA LYS A 27 7.25 -10.21 0.46
C LYS A 27 7.50 -9.78 -0.99
N TYR A 28 8.76 -9.64 -1.41
CA TYR A 28 9.14 -9.27 -2.77
C TYR A 28 8.43 -10.12 -3.85
N ALA A 29 8.38 -11.44 -3.65
CA ALA A 29 7.75 -12.37 -4.59
C ALA A 29 6.22 -12.52 -4.39
N LEU A 30 5.66 -11.96 -3.31
CA LEU A 30 4.27 -12.18 -2.93
C LEU A 30 3.33 -11.07 -3.41
N ILE A 31 3.83 -9.84 -3.52
CA ILE A 31 3.05 -8.69 -3.94
C ILE A 31 3.95 -7.62 -4.56
N PRO A 32 3.55 -6.97 -5.67
CA PRO A 32 4.28 -5.84 -6.23
C PRO A 32 4.39 -4.66 -5.23
N PRO A 33 5.33 -3.72 -5.43
CA PRO A 33 5.40 -2.51 -4.63
C PRO A 33 4.06 -1.77 -4.63
N HIS A 34 3.58 -1.36 -3.46
CA HIS A 34 2.25 -0.82 -3.31
C HIS A 34 2.16 0.15 -2.13
N ILE A 35 1.06 0.91 -2.10
CA ILE A 35 0.60 1.68 -0.93
C ILE A 35 -0.64 1.00 -0.40
N THR A 36 -0.62 0.61 0.87
CA THR A 36 -1.76 -0.04 1.52
C THR A 36 -2.81 1.00 1.92
N LEU A 37 -4.03 0.89 1.38
CA LEU A 37 -5.19 1.69 1.79
C LEU A 37 -6.07 0.96 2.81
N LYS A 38 -6.08 -0.38 2.77
CA LYS A 38 -6.65 -1.23 3.83
C LYS A 38 -5.81 -2.49 3.96
N ALA A 39 -5.37 -2.77 5.19
CA ALA A 39 -4.64 -3.99 5.52
C ALA A 39 -5.47 -5.23 5.23
N ALA A 40 -4.83 -6.41 5.27
CA ALA A 40 -5.51 -7.68 5.05
C ALA A 40 -6.71 -7.85 6.00
N PHE A 41 -7.86 -8.21 5.46
CA PHE A 41 -9.06 -8.56 6.21
C PHE A 41 -9.69 -9.82 5.63
N GLU A 42 -10.32 -10.62 6.49
CA GLU A 42 -11.03 -11.82 6.09
C GLU A 42 -12.46 -11.48 5.67
N ALA A 43 -12.91 -12.08 4.57
CA ALA A 43 -14.30 -12.07 4.14
C ALA A 43 -14.64 -13.35 3.35
N SER A 44 -15.92 -13.71 3.32
CA SER A 44 -16.45 -14.71 2.38
C SER A 44 -16.55 -14.15 0.96
N GLU A 45 -16.84 -15.00 -0.02
CA GLU A 45 -17.06 -14.55 -1.40
C GLU A 45 -18.37 -13.76 -1.53
N GLU A 46 -19.40 -14.14 -0.77
CA GLU A 46 -20.68 -13.42 -0.70
C GLU A 46 -20.52 -12.03 -0.08
N GLU A 47 -19.72 -11.91 0.98
CA GLU A 47 -19.37 -10.60 1.57
C GLU A 47 -18.58 -9.74 0.59
N ALA A 48 -17.71 -10.36 -0.21
CA ALA A 48 -16.95 -9.67 -1.25
C ALA A 48 -17.85 -9.04 -2.31
N GLU A 49 -18.86 -9.76 -2.79
CA GLU A 49 -19.84 -9.19 -3.73
C GLU A 49 -20.54 -7.94 -3.18
N VAL A 50 -20.84 -7.91 -1.88
CA VAL A 50 -21.47 -6.75 -1.23
C VAL A 50 -20.52 -5.55 -1.23
N PHE A 51 -19.30 -5.72 -0.72
CA PHE A 51 -18.40 -4.57 -0.59
C PHE A 51 -17.80 -4.11 -1.92
N ARG A 52 -17.75 -4.96 -2.96
CA ARG A 52 -17.37 -4.54 -4.32
C ARG A 52 -18.29 -3.43 -4.85
N GLY A 53 -19.59 -3.49 -4.56
CA GLY A 53 -20.52 -2.40 -4.86
C GLY A 53 -20.14 -1.10 -4.15
N GLN A 54 -19.79 -1.19 -2.86
CA GLN A 54 -19.34 -0.03 -2.08
C GLN A 54 -18.03 0.57 -2.62
N LEU A 55 -17.08 -0.28 -3.06
CA LEU A 55 -15.82 0.16 -3.64
C LEU A 55 -16.01 0.96 -4.93
N LYS A 56 -17.00 0.60 -5.77
CA LYS A 56 -17.36 1.38 -6.97
C LYS A 56 -17.84 2.78 -6.60
N GLU A 57 -18.72 2.88 -5.61
CA GLU A 57 -19.24 4.17 -5.14
C GLU A 57 -18.16 5.03 -4.49
N ILE A 58 -17.24 4.41 -3.74
CA ILE A 58 -16.07 5.10 -3.18
C ILE A 58 -15.16 5.61 -4.31
N ALA A 59 -14.91 4.81 -5.34
CA ALA A 59 -14.05 5.21 -6.46
C ALA A 59 -14.56 6.45 -7.21
N LYS A 60 -15.89 6.59 -7.34
CA LYS A 60 -16.54 7.77 -7.95
C LYS A 60 -16.39 9.04 -7.13
N LYS A 61 -16.27 8.94 -5.80
CA LYS A 61 -16.14 10.08 -4.88
C LYS A 61 -14.80 10.81 -4.99
N TYR A 62 -13.74 10.11 -5.39
CA TYR A 62 -12.38 10.64 -5.40
C TYR A 62 -11.86 10.83 -6.82
N ASN A 63 -11.17 11.94 -7.06
CA ASN A 63 -10.50 12.20 -8.32
C ASN A 63 -9.12 11.52 -8.38
N PRO A 64 -8.58 11.28 -9.59
CA PRO A 64 -7.16 10.98 -9.73
C PRO A 64 -6.28 12.06 -9.08
N PHE A 65 -5.28 11.64 -8.32
CA PHE A 65 -4.43 12.53 -7.51
C PHE A 65 -2.95 12.42 -7.86
N LEU A 66 -2.16 13.41 -7.45
CA LEU A 66 -0.71 13.41 -7.59
C LEU A 66 -0.09 12.71 -6.38
N LEU A 67 0.61 11.60 -6.63
CA LEU A 67 1.41 10.88 -5.66
C LEU A 67 2.81 11.49 -5.61
N LYS A 68 3.27 11.92 -4.44
CA LYS A 68 4.63 12.44 -4.23
C LYS A 68 5.42 11.56 -3.26
N VAL A 69 6.60 11.11 -3.68
CA VAL A 69 7.49 10.22 -2.92
C VAL A 69 8.83 10.94 -2.69
N THR A 70 9.21 11.12 -1.42
CA THR A 70 10.25 12.11 -1.05
C THR A 70 11.48 11.59 -0.33
N LYS A 71 11.33 10.68 0.65
CA LYS A 71 12.47 10.26 1.48
C LYS A 71 12.28 8.87 2.05
N VAL A 72 13.38 8.24 2.41
CA VAL A 72 13.39 7.01 3.19
C VAL A 72 13.04 7.35 4.64
N LYS A 73 12.18 6.54 5.24
CA LYS A 73 11.84 6.60 6.66
C LYS A 73 11.72 5.18 7.23
N SER A 74 11.63 5.10 8.54
CA SER A 74 11.34 3.87 9.25
C SER A 74 10.16 4.02 10.22
N PHE A 75 9.54 2.89 10.55
CA PHE A 75 8.57 2.76 11.63
C PHE A 75 9.20 2.40 12.99
N GLU A 76 10.53 2.41 13.13
CA GLU A 76 11.18 2.25 14.43
C GLU A 76 10.68 3.33 15.42
N PRO A 77 10.42 3.00 16.70
CA PRO A 77 10.60 1.71 17.38
C PRO A 77 9.42 0.73 17.28
N VAL A 78 8.36 1.05 16.52
CA VAL A 78 7.16 0.21 16.41
C VAL A 78 7.42 -1.05 15.58
N SER A 79 8.13 -0.92 14.46
CA SER A 79 8.60 -2.06 13.67
C SER A 79 9.87 -1.73 12.89
N ASN A 80 10.66 -2.75 12.56
CA ASN A 80 11.89 -2.65 11.77
C ASN A 80 11.58 -2.57 10.25
N THR A 81 10.57 -1.79 9.89
CA THR A 81 10.17 -1.56 8.50
C THR A 81 10.82 -0.28 7.99
N ILE A 82 11.37 -0.33 6.78
CA ILE A 82 11.93 0.78 6.04
C ILE A 82 11.07 1.01 4.80
N TYR A 83 10.70 2.26 4.55
CA TYR A 83 9.77 2.61 3.49
C TYR A 83 10.15 3.94 2.82
N PHE A 84 9.71 4.12 1.58
CA PHE A 84 9.62 5.45 0.99
C PHE A 84 8.37 6.17 1.49
N LYS A 85 8.56 7.36 2.05
CA LYS A 85 7.47 8.25 2.47
C LYS A 85 6.71 8.73 1.25
N VAL A 86 5.39 8.54 1.30
CA VAL A 86 4.44 9.21 0.41
C VAL A 86 3.91 10.43 1.15
N GLU A 87 3.84 11.59 0.48
CA GLU A 87 3.18 12.75 1.07
C GLU A 87 1.65 12.50 1.10
N PRO A 88 0.98 12.79 2.23
CA PRO A 88 -0.46 12.60 2.34
C PRO A 88 -1.20 13.53 1.38
N THR A 89 -2.31 13.04 0.83
CA THR A 89 -3.25 13.84 0.04
C THR A 89 -4.67 13.64 0.58
N PRO A 90 -5.59 14.60 0.39
CA PRO A 90 -6.99 14.43 0.79
C PRO A 90 -7.65 13.18 0.20
N GLU A 91 -7.25 12.76 -0.99
CA GLU A 91 -7.75 11.54 -1.63
C GLU A 91 -7.23 10.27 -0.94
N LEU A 92 -5.94 10.19 -0.61
CA LEU A 92 -5.39 9.04 0.12
C LEU A 92 -6.02 8.91 1.50
N GLU A 93 -6.11 10.01 2.24
CA GLU A 93 -6.73 10.03 3.58
C GLU A 93 -8.23 9.72 3.51
N GLY A 94 -8.91 10.26 2.52
CA GLY A 94 -10.33 10.01 2.28
C GLY A 94 -10.62 8.54 1.91
N LEU A 95 -9.87 7.97 0.96
CA LEU A 95 -9.98 6.56 0.59
C LEU A 95 -9.74 5.66 1.81
N PHE A 96 -8.69 5.94 2.58
CA PHE A 96 -8.39 5.19 3.80
C PHE A 96 -9.54 5.26 4.81
N ALA A 97 -10.10 6.46 5.04
CA ALA A 97 -11.22 6.66 5.96
C ALA A 97 -12.49 5.90 5.50
N ASP A 98 -12.88 6.04 4.22
CA ASP A 98 -14.05 5.32 3.69
C ASP A 98 -13.86 3.79 3.75
N PHE A 99 -12.65 3.28 3.49
CA PHE A 99 -12.35 1.85 3.61
C PHE A 99 -12.32 1.34 5.04
N ARG A 100 -11.88 2.17 5.99
CA ARG A 100 -11.98 1.86 7.42
C ARG A 100 -13.44 1.78 7.88
N ASP A 101 -14.26 2.74 7.45
CA ASP A 101 -15.61 2.92 7.99
C ASP A 101 -16.66 2.03 7.33
N ARG A 102 -16.46 1.63 6.06
CA ARG A 102 -17.48 0.91 5.28
C ARG A 102 -17.18 -0.58 5.08
N LEU A 103 -15.94 -1.02 5.28
CA LEU A 103 -15.50 -2.37 4.95
C LEU A 103 -15.18 -3.20 6.20
N PRO A 104 -15.24 -4.54 6.13
CA PRO A 104 -14.91 -5.44 7.24
C PRO A 104 -13.50 -5.21 7.80
N GLY A 105 -13.19 -5.71 9.01
CA GLY A 105 -11.81 -5.73 9.52
C GLY A 105 -11.41 -4.66 10.54
N GLY A 106 -12.38 -3.97 11.16
CA GLY A 106 -12.15 -3.09 12.30
C GLY A 106 -11.23 -1.88 12.02
N PRO A 107 -11.07 -0.98 13.01
CA PRO A 107 -10.14 0.14 12.89
C PRO A 107 -8.68 -0.35 12.98
N PRO A 108 -7.75 0.28 12.25
CA PRO A 108 -6.33 -0.02 12.35
C PRO A 108 -5.78 0.33 13.75
N PRO A 109 -4.75 -0.38 14.24
CA PRO A 109 -4.14 -0.09 15.53
C PRO A 109 -3.30 1.20 15.54
N TYR A 110 -2.95 1.73 14.36
CA TYR A 110 -2.10 2.92 14.21
C TYR A 110 -2.71 3.90 13.20
N PRO A 111 -2.35 5.20 13.28
CA PRO A 111 -2.73 6.18 12.28
C PRO A 111 -2.25 5.81 10.87
N PHE A 112 -2.99 6.26 9.87
CA PHE A 112 -2.58 6.09 8.48
C PHE A 112 -1.31 6.89 8.18
N VAL A 113 -0.27 6.19 7.76
CA VAL A 113 0.94 6.79 7.19
C VAL A 113 1.07 6.25 5.78
N PRO A 114 0.79 7.01 4.72
CA PRO A 114 0.96 6.51 3.35
C PRO A 114 2.45 6.27 3.08
N HIS A 115 2.76 5.06 2.61
CA HIS A 115 4.14 4.61 2.41
C HIS A 115 4.23 3.52 1.36
N ILE A 116 5.43 3.30 0.84
CA ILE A 116 5.78 2.14 0.02
C ILE A 116 6.94 1.41 0.70
N THR A 117 6.70 0.18 1.16
CA THR A 117 7.72 -0.62 1.85
C THR A 117 8.87 -0.99 0.90
N ILE A 118 10.10 -0.78 1.36
CA ILE A 118 11.33 -1.16 0.64
C ILE A 118 12.14 -2.23 1.40
N GLY A 119 11.90 -2.39 2.70
CA GLY A 119 12.40 -3.49 3.52
C GLY A 119 11.56 -3.67 4.80
N GLN A 120 11.40 -4.91 5.26
CA GLN A 120 10.60 -5.24 6.45
C GLN A 120 11.05 -6.57 7.05
N GLU A 121 10.61 -6.86 8.28
CA GLU A 121 10.97 -8.09 9.01
C GLU A 121 12.48 -8.26 9.20
N LEU A 122 13.21 -7.13 9.23
CA LEU A 122 14.65 -7.07 9.46
C LEU A 122 14.96 -7.26 10.95
N SER A 123 16.08 -7.91 11.27
CA SER A 123 16.66 -7.83 12.62
C SER A 123 17.03 -6.38 12.96
N LYS A 124 17.23 -6.10 14.25
CA LYS A 124 17.57 -4.75 14.69
C LYS A 124 18.90 -4.28 14.09
N GLU A 125 19.87 -5.18 14.02
CA GLU A 125 21.19 -4.93 13.46
C GLU A 125 21.14 -4.70 11.95
N GLU A 126 20.41 -5.55 11.21
CA GLU A 126 20.20 -5.38 9.76
C GLU A 126 19.47 -4.07 9.46
N HIS A 127 18.41 -3.77 10.21
CA HIS A 127 17.65 -2.54 10.06
C HIS A 127 18.54 -1.30 10.25
N ALA A 128 19.31 -1.25 11.35
CA ALA A 128 20.17 -0.11 11.65
C ALA A 128 21.28 0.08 10.60
N ASP A 129 21.80 -1.00 10.03
CA ASP A 129 22.76 -0.92 8.92
C ASP A 129 22.12 -0.42 7.63
N VAL A 130 21.02 -1.05 7.20
CA VAL A 130 20.33 -0.71 5.96
C VAL A 130 19.74 0.70 6.01
N PHE A 131 19.12 1.10 7.12
CA PHE A 131 18.52 2.42 7.24
C PHE A 131 19.57 3.54 7.14
N ARG A 132 20.73 3.41 7.81
CA ARG A 132 21.83 4.39 7.71
C ARG A 132 22.39 4.52 6.29
N GLN A 133 22.44 3.43 5.53
CA GLN A 133 22.86 3.46 4.14
C GLN A 133 21.84 4.16 3.24
N LEU A 134 20.55 4.03 3.56
CA LEU A 134 19.44 4.51 2.73
C LEU A 134 18.90 5.88 3.13
N GLU A 135 19.09 6.35 4.35
CA GLU A 135 18.48 7.60 4.83
C GLU A 135 18.97 8.84 4.06
N MET A 136 20.18 8.78 3.51
CA MET A 136 20.77 9.82 2.67
C MET A 136 20.33 9.71 1.20
N VAL A 137 19.62 8.65 0.81
CA VAL A 137 19.08 8.50 -0.54
C VAL A 137 17.92 9.49 -0.72
N GLY A 138 18.19 10.58 -1.43
CA GLY A 138 17.15 11.48 -1.92
C GLY A 138 16.36 10.82 -3.03
N ILE A 139 15.05 10.69 -2.84
CA ILE A 139 14.11 10.32 -3.90
C ILE A 139 13.17 11.50 -4.12
N ASP A 140 13.03 11.96 -5.36
CA ASP A 140 12.02 12.96 -5.70
C ASP A 140 11.27 12.43 -6.91
N HIS A 141 10.16 11.75 -6.63
CA HIS A 141 9.33 11.12 -7.66
C HIS A 141 7.89 11.54 -7.47
N GLU A 142 7.28 11.98 -8.58
CA GLU A 142 5.88 12.35 -8.64
C GLU A 142 5.19 11.62 -9.79
N GLU A 143 3.98 11.14 -9.56
CA GLU A 143 3.16 10.51 -10.61
C GLU A 143 1.67 10.65 -10.34
N LYS A 144 0.86 10.53 -11.40
CA LYS A 144 -0.60 10.56 -11.27
C LYS A 144 -1.15 9.17 -10.99
N VAL A 145 -1.86 9.02 -9.88
CA VAL A 145 -2.63 7.82 -9.53
C VAL A 145 -4.08 8.01 -9.96
N ASN A 146 -4.64 7.04 -10.67
CA ASN A 146 -6.01 7.09 -11.18
C ASN A 146 -6.84 5.84 -10.85
N ARG A 147 -6.33 4.94 -10.01
CA ARG A 147 -6.99 3.69 -9.65
C ARG A 147 -6.44 3.10 -8.36
N PHE A 148 -7.25 2.27 -7.71
CA PHE A 148 -6.83 1.34 -6.66
C PHE A 148 -7.31 -0.08 -6.99
N HIS A 149 -6.85 -1.08 -6.26
CA HIS A 149 -7.05 -2.49 -6.56
C HIS A 149 -7.52 -3.23 -5.32
N LEU A 150 -8.57 -4.03 -5.48
CA LEU A 150 -8.94 -5.08 -4.54
C LEU A 150 -8.10 -6.31 -4.87
N LEU A 151 -7.39 -6.82 -3.87
CA LEU A 151 -6.58 -8.02 -3.97
C LEU A 151 -7.20 -9.15 -3.16
N TYR A 152 -6.93 -10.39 -3.55
CA TYR A 152 -7.15 -11.57 -2.72
C TYR A 152 -5.85 -12.37 -2.59
N GLN A 153 -5.67 -13.04 -1.45
CA GLN A 153 -4.48 -13.85 -1.18
C GLN A 153 -4.72 -15.33 -1.54
N LEU A 154 -3.78 -15.92 -2.27
CA LEU A 154 -3.72 -17.35 -2.56
C LEU A 154 -3.13 -18.12 -1.35
N GLU A 155 -3.31 -19.44 -1.32
CA GLU A 155 -2.79 -20.32 -0.26
C GLU A 155 -1.25 -20.26 -0.13
N ASN A 156 -0.55 -20.00 -1.24
CA ASN A 156 0.90 -19.82 -1.25
C ASN A 156 1.36 -18.41 -0.80
N GLY A 157 0.44 -17.58 -0.32
CA GLY A 157 0.69 -16.23 0.18
C GLY A 157 0.77 -15.13 -0.88
N VAL A 158 0.72 -15.48 -2.18
CA VAL A 158 0.75 -14.53 -3.29
C VAL A 158 -0.57 -13.75 -3.36
N TRP A 159 -0.47 -12.44 -3.60
CA TRP A 159 -1.62 -11.56 -3.79
C TRP A 159 -1.93 -11.38 -5.27
N THR A 160 -3.19 -11.63 -5.63
CA THR A 160 -3.70 -11.47 -7.00
C THR A 160 -4.74 -10.36 -7.05
N VAL A 161 -4.76 -9.60 -8.16
CA VAL A 161 -5.79 -8.59 -8.38
C VAL A 161 -7.13 -9.28 -8.60
N TYR A 162 -8.10 -8.97 -7.75
CA TYR A 162 -9.50 -9.34 -7.93
C TYR A 162 -10.19 -8.38 -8.89
N GLU A 163 -10.14 -7.07 -8.59
CA GLU A 163 -10.78 -6.02 -9.39
C GLU A 163 -9.99 -4.70 -9.27
N THR A 164 -10.07 -3.89 -10.33
CA THR A 164 -9.46 -2.57 -10.41
C THR A 164 -10.55 -1.50 -10.45
N TYR A 165 -10.41 -0.47 -9.62
CA TYR A 165 -11.37 0.62 -9.50
C TYR A 165 -10.75 1.92 -9.96
N HIS A 166 -11.34 2.55 -10.97
CA HIS A 166 -10.87 3.81 -11.51
C HIS A 166 -11.45 4.99 -10.75
N LEU A 167 -10.58 5.90 -10.33
CA LEU A 167 -10.96 7.11 -9.61
C LEU A 167 -11.62 8.12 -10.55
N GLY A 168 -12.76 8.68 -10.13
CA GLY A 168 -13.47 9.77 -10.82
C GLY A 168 -14.09 9.36 -12.15
N LYS A 169 -14.32 8.06 -12.39
CA LYS A 169 -15.00 7.54 -13.58
C LYS A 169 -16.28 6.80 -13.21
N ASP A 170 -17.29 6.95 -14.07
CA ASP A 170 -18.54 6.18 -14.07
C ASP A 170 -18.33 4.73 -14.53
#